data_AF-A0A7S0D654-F1
#
_entry.id   AF-A0A7S0D654-F1
#
_cell.length_a   1.000
_cell.length_b   1.000
_cell.length_c   1.000
_cell.angle_alpha   90.00
_cell.angle_beta   90.00
_cell.angle_gamma   90.00
#
_symmetry.space_group_name_H-M   'P 1'
#
loop_
_entity.id
_entity.type
_entity.pdbx_description
1 polymer ?
#
loop_
_entity_poly.entity_id
_entity_poly.type
_entity_poly.pdbx_seq_one_letter_code
_entity_poly.pdbx_strand_id
1 'polypeptide(L)'
;RIGANRRAPSHAQTLLDHTMMAASAPVSFRLSASTGYSFRRAAGKQARLPAVRAQRALAVSAAAKSYKITLLPGDGIGPEIMKTAREVLEEVGTQYDISFDFTEALVGGAAIDATGVPLPPETLATCQASDAVLLAAIGGDKWGTLPAGQ
;
A
#
# COMPACT_ATOMS: atom_id res chain seq x y z
N ARG A 1 3.45 -63.22 21.75
CA ARG A 1 3.23 -63.30 20.28
C ARG A 1 2.80 -61.89 19.83
N ILE A 2 3.75 -61.09 19.31
CA ILE A 2 3.79 -60.52 17.94
C ILE A 2 2.54 -59.67 17.66
N GLY A 3 2.54 -58.33 17.62
CA GLY A 3 3.36 -57.36 16.86
C GLY A 3 2.33 -56.43 16.16
N ALA A 4 2.54 -55.15 15.85
CA ALA A 4 3.75 -54.37 15.72
C ALA A 4 3.45 -52.86 15.85
N ASN A 5 4.46 -52.18 16.35
CA ASN A 5 4.68 -50.75 16.45
C ASN A 5 5.21 -50.19 15.11
N ARG A 6 4.82 -48.98 14.69
CA ARG A 6 5.54 -48.13 13.70
C ARG A 6 5.23 -46.67 14.05
N ARG A 7 6.08 -45.92 14.76
CA ARG A 7 7.32 -45.20 14.36
C ARG A 7 7.23 -44.32 13.10
N ALA A 8 7.17 -43.02 13.38
CA ALA A 8 7.94 -41.87 12.85
C ALA A 8 8.04 -41.60 11.33
N PRO A 9 7.96 -40.31 10.92
CA PRO A 9 8.31 -39.85 9.58
C PRO A 9 9.81 -39.55 9.45
N SER A 10 10.44 -39.98 8.36
CA SER A 10 11.84 -39.67 8.03
C SER A 10 11.94 -38.76 6.80
N HIS A 11 12.64 -37.66 7.00
CA HIS A 11 13.32 -36.75 6.08
C HIS A 11 13.68 -37.27 4.67
N ALA A 12 13.52 -36.41 3.67
CA ALA A 12 14.54 -35.98 2.70
C ALA A 12 13.86 -35.06 1.64
N GLN A 13 14.03 -33.74 1.70
CA GLN A 13 15.06 -33.00 0.95
C GLN A 13 14.99 -33.20 -0.58
N THR A 14 14.43 -32.21 -1.27
CA THR A 14 14.95 -31.78 -2.58
C THR A 14 15.05 -30.26 -2.57
N LEU A 15 16.30 -29.80 -2.56
CA LEU A 15 16.75 -28.43 -2.63
C LEU A 15 16.81 -27.99 -4.11
N LEU A 16 16.60 -26.70 -4.32
CA LEU A 16 17.25 -25.80 -5.28
C LEU A 16 16.73 -25.66 -6.73
N ASP A 17 16.42 -24.40 -6.99
CA ASP A 17 16.84 -23.57 -8.13
C ASP A 17 16.30 -23.90 -9.51
N HIS A 18 15.43 -23.02 -10.00
CA HIS A 18 15.82 -22.21 -11.16
C HIS A 18 15.09 -20.86 -11.21
N THR A 19 15.89 -19.82 -11.07
CA THR A 19 15.71 -18.46 -11.57
C THR A 19 15.35 -18.41 -13.06
N MET A 20 14.25 -17.72 -13.41
CA MET A 20 14.04 -16.94 -14.64
C MET A 20 12.87 -15.98 -14.34
N MET A 21 13.04 -14.67 -14.14
CA MET A 21 13.41 -13.63 -15.12
C MET A 21 12.76 -13.81 -16.49
N ALA A 22 11.60 -13.18 -16.69
CA ALA A 22 11.26 -12.50 -17.94
C ALA A 22 10.04 -11.58 -17.76
N ALA A 23 10.30 -10.28 -17.85
CA ALA A 23 9.32 -9.23 -18.04
C ALA A 23 8.65 -9.36 -19.42
N SER A 24 7.33 -9.15 -19.50
CA SER A 24 6.62 -8.95 -20.76
C SER A 24 6.02 -7.55 -20.81
N ALA A 25 6.53 -6.76 -21.76
CA ALA A 25 6.25 -5.35 -22.03
C ALA A 25 4.79 -5.05 -22.45
N PRO A 26 4.35 -3.78 -22.39
CA PRO A 26 2.99 -3.38 -22.74
C PRO A 26 2.75 -3.42 -24.26
N VAL A 27 1.58 -3.96 -24.62
CA VAL A 27 1.03 -4.00 -25.97
C VAL A 27 0.78 -2.57 -26.46
N SER A 28 1.58 -2.13 -27.44
CA SER A 28 1.40 -0.85 -28.13
C SER A 28 0.38 -0.99 -29.25
N PHE A 29 -0.83 -0.46 -29.04
CA PHE A 29 -1.87 -0.41 -30.07
C PHE A 29 -1.65 0.82 -30.97
N ARG A 30 -1.02 0.61 -32.13
CA ARG A 30 -0.80 1.64 -33.15
C ARG A 30 -2.00 1.67 -34.10
N LEU A 31 -2.92 2.61 -33.92
CA LEU A 31 -3.98 2.88 -34.89
C LEU A 31 -3.41 3.65 -36.09
N SER A 32 -3.41 2.97 -37.24
CA SER A 32 -3.10 3.52 -38.55
C SER A 32 -4.27 4.39 -39.03
N ALA A 33 -4.02 5.69 -39.24
CA ALA A 33 -4.96 6.59 -39.88
C ALA A 33 -4.81 6.49 -41.41
N SER A 34 -5.80 5.90 -42.09
CA SER A 34 -5.99 6.10 -43.52
C SER A 34 -7.41 5.72 -43.92
N THR A 35 -8.27 6.71 -44.15
CA THR A 35 -9.18 6.77 -45.30
C THR A 35 -9.76 8.18 -45.34
N GLY A 36 -9.44 8.90 -46.41
CA GLY A 36 -9.99 10.20 -46.71
C GLY A 36 -11.50 10.15 -46.91
N TYR A 37 -12.18 11.19 -46.44
CA TYR A 37 -13.53 11.48 -46.85
C TYR A 37 -13.68 12.99 -47.02
N SER A 38 -13.77 13.40 -48.28
CA SER A 38 -13.97 14.78 -48.71
C SER A 38 -15.46 15.10 -48.60
N PHE A 39 -15.90 15.75 -47.52
CA PHE A 39 -17.26 16.27 -47.43
C PHE A 39 -17.29 17.79 -47.60
N ARG A 40 -18.13 18.21 -48.56
CA ARG A 40 -18.33 19.58 -49.01
C ARG A 40 -18.88 20.46 -47.89
N ARG A 41 -18.37 21.70 -47.84
CA ARG A 41 -18.88 22.82 -47.04
C ARG A 41 -20.36 23.08 -47.31
N ALA A 42 -21.17 23.07 -46.25
CA ALA A 42 -22.38 23.86 -46.16
C ALA A 42 -22.18 24.89 -45.03
N ALA A 43 -22.29 26.16 -45.38
CA ALA A 43 -22.15 27.29 -44.48
C ALA A 43 -23.35 27.36 -43.53
N GLY A 44 -23.13 27.02 -42.26
CA GLY A 44 -24.07 27.22 -41.15
C GLY A 44 -23.35 27.99 -40.05
N LYS A 45 -23.98 29.06 -39.56
CA LYS A 45 -23.45 30.02 -38.58
C LYS A 45 -22.84 29.33 -37.35
N GLN A 46 -21.56 29.61 -37.10
CA GLN A 46 -20.85 29.20 -35.89
C GLN A 46 -21.46 29.88 -34.65
N ALA A 47 -22.23 29.13 -33.87
CA ALA A 47 -22.48 29.46 -32.48
C ALA A 47 -21.22 29.13 -31.69
N ARG A 48 -20.48 30.17 -31.32
CA ARG A 48 -19.23 30.11 -30.57
C ARG A 48 -19.57 29.84 -29.10
N LEU A 49 -19.65 28.58 -28.70
CA LEU A 49 -19.64 28.22 -27.28
C LEU A 49 -18.21 28.39 -26.75
N PRO A 50 -17.98 29.06 -25.60
CA PRO A 50 -16.65 29.20 -25.05
C PRO A 50 -16.17 27.81 -24.61
N ALA A 51 -15.02 27.40 -25.15
CA ALA A 51 -14.31 26.20 -24.75
C ALA A 51 -13.72 26.37 -23.33
N VAL A 52 -14.54 26.19 -22.30
CA VAL A 52 -14.07 26.08 -20.91
C VAL A 52 -13.74 24.61 -20.62
N ARG A 53 -12.72 24.05 -21.29
CA ARG A 53 -12.28 22.67 -20.97
C ARG A 53 -10.87 22.26 -21.40
N ALA A 54 -9.94 23.20 -21.54
CA ALA A 54 -8.58 22.87 -21.96
C ALA A 54 -7.49 23.71 -21.26
N GLN A 55 -7.59 23.88 -19.94
CA GLN A 55 -6.54 24.53 -19.13
C GLN A 55 -6.16 23.72 -17.87
N ARG A 56 -6.15 22.38 -17.95
CA ARG A 56 -5.57 21.50 -16.89
C ARG A 56 -4.48 20.56 -17.41
N ALA A 57 -3.84 20.93 -18.53
CA ALA A 57 -2.70 20.21 -19.09
C ALA A 57 -1.56 21.20 -19.35
N LEU A 58 -1.12 21.86 -18.29
CA LEU A 58 0.19 22.49 -18.22
C LEU A 58 0.81 22.01 -16.93
N ALA A 59 1.88 21.24 -17.08
CA ALA A 59 2.70 20.72 -16.01
C ALA A 59 3.23 21.90 -15.17
N VAL A 60 2.49 22.25 -14.13
CA VAL A 60 3.06 22.90 -12.97
C VAL A 60 3.60 21.75 -12.13
N SER A 61 4.91 21.56 -12.13
CA SER A 61 5.58 20.88 -11.03
C SER A 61 5.36 21.76 -9.80
N ALA A 62 4.16 21.67 -9.23
CA ALA A 62 3.92 22.03 -7.86
C ALA A 62 4.67 20.95 -7.09
N ALA A 63 5.58 21.35 -6.20
CA ALA A 63 6.19 20.42 -5.28
C ALA A 63 5.05 19.71 -4.53
N ALA A 64 4.76 18.47 -4.91
CA ALA A 64 3.77 17.66 -4.22
C ALA A 64 4.23 17.60 -2.77
N LYS A 65 3.36 18.03 -1.85
CA LYS A 65 3.69 17.97 -0.43
C LYS A 65 3.82 16.51 -0.06
N SER A 66 4.97 16.11 0.46
CA SER A 66 5.23 14.74 0.89
C SER A 66 5.26 14.67 2.40
N TYR A 67 4.53 13.71 2.97
CA TYR A 67 4.52 13.45 4.42
C TYR A 67 4.89 12.00 4.69
N LYS A 68 5.78 11.80 5.66
CA LYS A 68 6.13 10.49 6.21
C LYS A 68 5.16 10.14 7.32
N ILE A 69 4.49 9.01 7.19
CA ILE A 69 3.50 8.54 8.15
C ILE A 69 3.90 7.16 8.66
N THR A 70 4.12 7.04 9.96
CA THR A 70 4.24 5.72 10.59
C THR A 70 2.84 5.14 10.82
N LEU A 71 2.62 3.92 10.35
CA LEU A 71 1.39 3.16 10.59
C LEU A 71 1.64 2.14 11.70
N LEU A 72 0.88 2.25 12.78
CA LEU A 72 0.89 1.36 13.93
C LEU A 72 -0.45 0.59 13.98
N PRO A 73 -0.59 -0.51 13.22
CA PRO A 73 -1.84 -1.27 13.16
C PRO A 73 -2.19 -1.91 14.51
N GLY A 74 -1.19 -2.34 15.27
CA GLY A 74 -1.36 -2.93 16.60
C GLY A 74 -2.15 -4.25 16.58
N ASP A 75 -3.15 -4.37 17.44
CA ASP A 75 -3.77 -5.65 17.82
C ASP A 75 -5.24 -5.78 17.42
N GLY A 76 -5.74 -7.01 17.44
CA GLY A 76 -7.16 -7.32 17.20
C GLY A 76 -7.59 -6.90 15.79
N ILE A 77 -8.59 -6.02 15.70
CA ILE A 77 -9.13 -5.48 14.44
C ILE A 77 -8.27 -4.36 13.84
N GLY A 78 -7.17 -4.00 14.50
CA GLY A 78 -6.32 -2.88 14.14
C GLY A 78 -5.74 -2.96 12.72
N PRO A 79 -5.15 -4.08 12.29
CA PRO A 79 -4.66 -4.26 10.92
C PRO A 79 -5.73 -4.05 9.83
N GLU A 80 -6.95 -4.52 10.05
CA GLU A 80 -8.07 -4.37 9.11
C GLU A 80 -8.48 -2.91 8.96
N ILE A 81 -8.60 -2.19 10.09
CA ILE A 81 -8.92 -0.75 10.07
C ILE A 81 -7.78 0.04 9.42
N MET A 82 -6.53 -0.30 9.73
CA MET A 82 -5.36 0.39 9.19
C MET A 82 -5.29 0.28 7.67
N LYS A 83 -5.60 -0.90 7.12
CA LYS A 83 -5.67 -1.11 5.67
C LYS A 83 -6.65 -0.13 5.01
N THR A 84 -7.87 -0.02 5.53
CA THR A 84 -8.87 0.91 4.99
C THR A 84 -8.46 2.37 5.17
N ALA A 85 -7.84 2.73 6.31
CA ALA A 85 -7.36 4.10 6.53
C ALA A 85 -6.29 4.50 5.51
N ARG A 86 -5.36 3.58 5.19
CA ARG A 86 -4.35 3.76 4.15
C ARG A 86 -4.99 3.99 2.77
N GLU A 87 -5.95 3.15 2.37
CA GLU A 87 -6.67 3.29 1.09
C GLU A 87 -7.35 4.66 0.97
N VAL A 88 -7.99 5.14 2.04
CA VAL A 88 -8.62 6.47 2.08
C VAL A 88 -7.58 7.59 1.97
N LEU A 89 -6.44 7.48 2.67
CA LEU A 89 -5.37 8.48 2.60
C LEU A 89 -4.72 8.53 1.20
N GLU A 90 -4.55 7.39 0.53
CA GLU A 90 -4.02 7.34 -0.84
C GLU A 90 -4.96 8.04 -1.84
N GLU A 91 -6.28 7.85 -1.69
CA GLU A 91 -7.30 8.54 -2.50
C GLU A 91 -7.30 10.06 -2.22
N VAL A 92 -7.22 10.47 -0.96
CA VAL A 92 -7.07 11.89 -0.58
C VAL A 92 -5.78 12.48 -1.15
N GLY A 93 -4.67 11.74 -1.10
CA GLY A 93 -3.39 12.16 -1.66
C GLY A 93 -3.51 12.48 -3.16
N THR A 94 -4.20 11.61 -3.89
CA THR A 94 -4.49 11.79 -5.32
C THR A 94 -5.34 13.03 -5.61
N GLN A 95 -6.33 13.33 -4.76
CA GLN A 95 -7.25 14.46 -4.97
C GLN A 95 -6.61 15.83 -4.68
N TYR A 96 -5.65 15.89 -3.76
CA TYR A 96 -5.06 17.15 -3.27
C TYR A 96 -3.58 17.34 -3.65
N ASP A 97 -3.05 16.52 -4.55
CA ASP A 97 -1.64 16.54 -4.97
C ASP A 97 -0.67 16.41 -3.76
N ILE A 98 -1.01 15.51 -2.82
CA ILE A 98 -0.22 15.17 -1.63
C ILE A 98 0.32 13.75 -1.78
N SER A 99 1.60 13.54 -1.47
CA SER A 99 2.22 12.22 -1.43
C SER A 99 2.37 11.75 0.02
N PHE A 100 2.00 10.51 0.27
CA PHE A 100 2.19 9.87 1.58
C PHE A 100 3.23 8.76 1.46
N ASP A 101 4.23 8.78 2.32
CA ASP A 101 5.21 7.72 2.48
C ASP A 101 4.89 6.96 3.77
N PHE A 102 4.38 5.74 3.63
CA PHE A 102 3.91 4.93 4.75
C PHE A 102 4.98 3.93 5.19
N THR A 103 5.32 3.95 6.47
CA THR A 103 6.16 2.93 7.11
C THR A 103 5.37 2.22 8.20
N GLU A 104 5.17 0.92 8.09
CA GLU A 104 4.52 0.12 9.14
C GLU A 104 5.51 -0.29 10.23
N ALA A 105 5.10 -0.22 11.49
CA ALA A 105 5.92 -0.62 12.63
C ALA A 105 5.10 -1.34 13.71
N LEU A 106 5.77 -2.17 14.51
CA LEU A 106 5.15 -3.02 15.52
C LEU A 106 4.79 -2.23 16.79
N VAL A 107 3.61 -2.47 17.35
CA VAL A 107 3.20 -1.94 18.65
C VAL A 107 2.27 -2.91 19.36
N GLY A 108 2.18 -2.83 20.69
CA GLY A 108 1.19 -3.56 21.47
C GLY A 108 1.50 -5.05 21.62
N GLY A 109 0.46 -5.86 21.67
CA GLY A 109 0.54 -7.32 21.76
C GLY A 109 1.33 -7.96 20.62
N ALA A 110 1.16 -7.47 19.39
CA ALA A 110 1.93 -7.88 18.22
C ALA A 110 3.44 -7.63 18.41
N ALA A 111 3.81 -6.51 19.04
CA ALA A 111 5.20 -6.23 19.37
C ALA A 111 5.72 -7.10 20.53
N ILE A 112 4.91 -7.34 21.56
CA ILE A 112 5.25 -8.27 22.65
C ILE A 112 5.52 -9.67 22.09
N ASP A 113 4.66 -10.15 21.19
CA ASP A 113 4.79 -11.47 20.60
C ASP A 113 6.06 -11.61 19.73
N ALA A 114 6.43 -10.55 19.01
CA ALA A 114 7.58 -10.56 18.10
C ALA A 114 8.93 -10.24 18.77
N THR A 115 8.92 -9.34 19.77
CA THR A 115 10.15 -8.73 20.32
C THR A 115 10.25 -8.81 21.84
N GLY A 116 9.17 -9.23 22.52
CA GLY A 116 9.09 -9.27 23.99
C GLY A 116 8.80 -7.92 24.65
N VAL A 117 8.72 -6.83 23.89
CA VAL A 117 8.41 -5.48 24.41
C VAL A 117 7.25 -4.86 23.64
N PRO A 118 6.34 -4.12 24.30
CA PRO A 118 5.14 -3.55 23.64
C PRO A 118 5.46 -2.36 22.73
N LEU A 119 6.58 -1.68 22.94
CA LEU A 119 7.06 -0.59 22.09
C LEU A 119 8.55 -0.78 21.81
N PRO A 120 8.90 -1.47 20.71
CA PRO A 120 10.28 -1.66 20.32
C PRO A 120 11.00 -0.31 20.11
N PRO A 121 12.29 -0.18 20.49
CA PRO A 121 13.06 1.04 20.24
C PRO A 121 13.09 1.44 18.75
N GLU A 122 13.06 0.45 17.85
CA GLU A 122 12.97 0.68 16.41
C GLU A 122 11.65 1.35 16.01
N THR A 123 10.51 0.88 16.53
CA THR A 123 9.22 1.54 16.33
C THR A 123 9.25 2.98 16.81
N LEU A 124 9.83 3.24 17.99
CA LEU A 124 9.96 4.60 18.52
C LEU A 124 10.81 5.48 17.61
N ALA A 125 11.92 4.96 17.08
CA ALA A 125 12.78 5.68 16.13
C ALA A 125 12.04 6.02 14.83
N THR A 126 11.26 5.07 14.28
CA THR A 126 10.44 5.28 13.08
C THR A 126 9.37 6.37 13.30
N CYS A 127 8.70 6.34 14.46
CA CYS A 127 7.73 7.37 14.85
C CYS A 127 8.38 8.75 14.96
N GLN A 128 9.57 8.84 15.55
CA GLN A 128 10.31 10.10 15.68
C GLN A 128 10.81 10.65 14.33
N ALA A 129 11.07 9.78 13.36
CA ALA A 129 11.51 10.16 12.01
C ALA A 129 10.34 10.52 11.06
N SER A 130 9.10 10.38 11.52
CA SER A 130 7.89 10.62 10.74
C SER A 130 7.26 11.97 11.05
N ASP A 131 6.51 12.51 10.09
CA ASP A 131 5.74 13.75 10.28
C ASP A 131 4.46 13.50 11.08
N ALA A 132 3.91 12.28 10.99
CA ALA A 132 2.74 11.85 11.73
C ALA A 132 2.79 10.34 12.05
N VAL A 133 2.01 9.94 13.05
CA VAL A 133 1.81 8.54 13.45
C VAL A 133 0.32 8.24 13.46
N LEU A 134 -0.09 7.20 12.75
CA LEU A 134 -1.46 6.68 12.77
C LEU A 134 -1.48 5.38 13.57
N LEU A 135 -2.23 5.36 14.67
CA LEU A 135 -2.37 4.21 15.56
C LEU A 135 -3.81 3.72 15.52
N ALA A 136 -4.01 2.42 15.33
CA ALA A 136 -5.35 1.83 15.24
C ALA A 136 -5.84 1.29 16.59
N ALA A 137 -5.45 0.07 16.98
CA ALA A 137 -5.90 -0.56 18.22
C ALA A 137 -4.75 -1.25 18.93
N ILE A 138 -4.74 -1.25 20.26
CA ILE A 138 -3.74 -1.93 21.08
C ILE A 138 -4.45 -2.70 22.20
N GLY A 139 -3.99 -3.92 22.45
CA GLY A 139 -4.44 -4.77 23.54
C GLY A 139 -5.29 -5.96 23.10
N GLY A 140 -5.53 -6.84 24.07
CA GLY A 140 -6.31 -8.06 23.91
C GLY A 140 -6.17 -8.94 25.14
N ASP A 141 -7.12 -9.85 25.36
CA ASP A 141 -7.20 -10.68 26.57
C ASP A 141 -5.91 -11.45 26.86
N LYS A 142 -5.21 -11.87 25.79
CA LYS A 142 -3.92 -12.57 25.87
C LYS A 142 -2.86 -11.83 26.70
N TRP A 143 -2.85 -10.50 26.67
CA TRP A 143 -1.84 -9.67 27.32
C TRP A 143 -2.40 -8.88 28.52
N GLY A 144 -3.68 -9.08 28.88
CA GLY A 144 -4.36 -8.35 29.96
C GLY A 144 -3.87 -8.69 31.38
N THR A 145 -3.13 -9.79 31.55
CA THR A 145 -2.56 -10.23 32.83
C THR A 145 -1.10 -9.81 33.01
N LEU A 146 -0.49 -9.14 32.03
CA LEU A 146 0.87 -8.64 32.14
C LEU A 146 0.94 -7.49 33.17
N PRO A 147 1.99 -7.43 34.01
CA PRO A 147 2.16 -6.34 34.95
C PRO A 147 2.37 -5.01 34.21
N ALA A 148 1.74 -3.94 34.70
CA ALA A 148 1.92 -2.60 34.13
C ALA A 148 3.37 -2.13 34.36
N GLY A 149 4.15 -1.98 33.27
CA GLY A 149 5.52 -1.44 33.33
C GLY A 149 6.59 -2.21 32.53
N GLN A 150 6.20 -3.10 31.61
CA GLN A 150 7.11 -3.74 30.65
C GLN A 150 7.02 -3.10 29.27
#